data_AF-A0A7C4WAA3-F1
#
_entry.id   AF-A0A7C4WAA3-F1
#
_cell.length_a   1.000
_cell.length_b   1.000
_cell.length_c   1.000
_cell.angle_alpha   90.00
_cell.angle_beta   90.00
_cell.angle_gamma   90.00
#
_symmetry.space_group_name_H-M   'P 1'
#
loop_
_entity.id
_entity.type
_entity.pdbx_description
1 polymer ?
#
loop_
_entity_poly.entity_id
_entity_poly.type
_entity_poly.pdbx_seq_one_letter_code
_entity_poly.pdbx_strand_id
1 'polypeptide(L)'
;VVDKGMVTREEVIVLWKSDPIPRSPIAVRGDLEESLIRKIQQAFLDMPHKAPEAFKQFEGKWEKNKSYVKVTDKDYDYIRQIAKSLGKI
;
A
#
# COMPACT_ATOMS: atom_id res chain seq x y z
N VAL A 1 -0.92 -19.85 15.16
CA VAL A 1 -1.46 -20.42 16.41
C VAL A 1 -2.85 -20.97 16.13
N VAL A 2 -3.79 -20.13 15.68
CA VAL A 2 -5.08 -20.58 15.11
C VAL A 2 -4.86 -21.50 13.88
N ASP A 3 -4.07 -21.07 12.89
CA ASP A 3 -3.76 -21.89 11.71
C ASP A 3 -3.00 -23.19 12.01
N LYS A 4 -2.44 -23.30 13.23
CA LYS A 4 -1.74 -24.50 13.71
C LYS A 4 -2.66 -25.40 14.56
N GLY A 5 -3.94 -25.09 14.69
CA GLY A 5 -4.92 -25.83 15.48
C GLY A 5 -4.72 -25.76 17.00
N MET A 6 -3.89 -24.83 17.48
CA MET A 6 -3.54 -24.74 18.90
C MET A 6 -4.58 -23.98 19.73
N VAL A 7 -5.38 -23.13 19.09
CA VAL A 7 -6.52 -22.39 19.66
C VAL A 7 -7.56 -22.15 18.56
N THR A 8 -8.83 -21.99 18.90
CA THR A 8 -9.89 -21.57 17.97
C THR A 8 -9.95 -20.04 17.85
N ARG A 9 -10.73 -19.53 16.90
CA ARG A 9 -10.89 -18.07 16.71
C ARG A 9 -11.67 -17.44 17.87
N GLU A 10 -12.59 -18.22 18.44
CA GLU A 10 -13.45 -17.86 19.57
C GLU A 10 -12.68 -17.74 20.88
N GLU A 11 -11.53 -18.42 20.99
CA GLU A 11 -10.61 -18.35 22.13
C GLU A 11 -9.64 -17.16 22.06
N VAL A 12 -9.63 -16.40 20.96
CA VAL A 12 -8.73 -15.26 20.75
C VAL A 12 -9.49 -13.94 20.90
N ILE A 13 -9.01 -13.09 21.82
CA ILE A 13 -9.47 -11.71 21.98
C ILE A 13 -8.44 -10.73 21.43
N VAL A 14 -8.89 -9.74 20.65
CA VAL A 14 -8.03 -8.66 20.16
C VAL A 14 -7.94 -7.59 21.25
N LEU A 15 -6.79 -7.49 21.90
CA LEU A 15 -6.57 -6.51 22.98
C LEU A 15 -6.26 -5.11 22.45
N TRP A 16 -5.55 -5.03 21.33
CA TRP A 16 -5.16 -3.76 20.73
C TRP A 16 -4.90 -3.95 19.24
N LYS A 17 -5.13 -2.88 18.48
CA LYS A 17 -4.85 -2.81 17.04
C LYS A 17 -4.15 -1.49 16.76
N SER A 18 -3.06 -1.54 16.00
CA SER A 18 -2.37 -0.32 15.57
C SER A 18 -3.16 0.43 14.51
N ASP A 19 -2.75 1.67 14.27
CA ASP A 19 -3.08 2.37 13.04
C ASP A 19 -2.58 1.60 11.81
N PRO A 20 -3.23 1.76 10.65
CA PRO A 20 -2.84 1.08 9.44
C PRO A 20 -1.44 1.53 8.99
N ILE A 21 -0.60 0.56 8.63
CA ILE A 21 0.68 0.84 7.98
C ILE A 21 0.39 1.08 6.49
N PRO A 22 0.77 2.23 5.92
CA PRO A 22 0.57 2.49 4.50
C PRO A 22 1.35 1.48 3.65
N ARG A 23 0.74 1.07 2.53
CA ARG A 23 1.38 0.16 1.58
C ARG A 23 2.43 0.87 0.73
N SER A 24 3.22 0.08 0.02
CA SER A 24 4.30 0.54 -0.86
C SER A 24 3.78 1.59 -1.87
N PRO A 25 4.45 2.74 -2.02
CA PRO A 25 4.09 3.71 -3.06
C PRO A 25 4.56 3.25 -4.44
N ILE A 26 3.93 3.80 -5.47
CA ILE A 26 4.56 3.92 -6.79
C ILE A 26 5.33 5.24 -6.83
N ALA A 27 6.65 5.17 -6.96
CA ALA A 27 7.51 6.34 -7.08
C ALA A 27 7.88 6.58 -8.54
N VAL A 28 7.95 7.85 -8.94
CA VAL A 28 8.45 8.29 -10.24
C VAL A 28 9.57 9.31 -10.04
N ARG A 29 10.42 9.46 -11.05
CA ARG A 29 11.48 10.47 -11.05
C ARG A 29 10.91 11.88 -10.92
N GLY A 30 11.50 12.68 -10.05
CA GLY A 30 11.04 14.05 -9.74
C GLY A 30 11.41 15.09 -10.80
N ASP A 31 12.32 14.77 -11.72
CA ASP A 31 12.78 15.65 -12.80
C ASP A 31 12.06 15.37 -14.14
N LEU A 32 10.94 14.64 -14.10
CA LEU A 32 10.03 14.53 -15.23
C LEU A 32 9.12 15.76 -15.30
N GLU A 33 8.70 16.11 -16.52
CA GLU A 33 7.68 17.13 -16.74
C GLU A 33 6.43 16.88 -15.89
N GLU A 34 5.91 17.92 -15.23
CA GLU A 34 4.79 17.79 -14.30
C GLU A 34 3.55 17.17 -14.97
N SER A 35 3.32 17.54 -16.24
CA SER A 35 2.24 16.98 -17.04
C SER A 35 2.36 15.47 -17.25
N LEU A 36 3.60 14.96 -17.37
CA LEU A 36 3.87 13.53 -17.49
C LEU A 36 3.65 12.80 -16.17
N ILE A 37 4.12 13.38 -15.05
CA ILE A 37 3.89 12.82 -13.70
C ILE A 37 2.39 12.65 -13.45
N ARG A 38 1.59 13.69 -13.75
CA ARG A 38 0.13 13.65 -13.60
C ARG A 38 -0.52 12.58 -14.49
N LYS A 39 -0.07 12.42 -15.74
CA LYS A 39 -0.56 11.37 -16.65
C LYS A 39 -0.24 9.96 -16.15
N ILE A 40 0.96 9.74 -15.62
CA ILE A 40 1.35 8.45 -15.02
C ILE A 40 0.44 8.14 -13.82
N GLN A 41 0.27 9.09 -12.90
CA GLN A 41 -0.62 8.92 -11.75
C GLN A 41 -2.04 8.56 -12.20
N GLN A 42 -2.60 9.31 -13.16
CA GLN A 42 -3.95 9.05 -13.66
C GLN A 42 -4.07 7.68 -14.32
N ALA A 43 -3.04 7.23 -15.06
CA ALA A 43 -3.04 5.91 -15.69
C ALA A 43 -3.18 4.78 -14.66
N PHE A 44 -2.48 4.87 -13.52
CA PHE A 44 -2.64 3.90 -12.43
C PHE A 44 -4.01 3.96 -11.77
N LEU A 45 -4.55 5.16 -11.52
CA LEU A 45 -5.89 5.33 -10.94
C LEU A 45 -6.99 4.76 -11.85
N ASP A 46 -6.85 4.95 -13.16
CA ASP A 46 -7.82 4.50 -14.15
C ASP A 46 -7.70 3.02 -14.49
N MET A 47 -6.53 2.41 -14.29
CA MET A 47 -6.20 1.05 -14.73
C MET A 47 -7.25 -0.01 -14.34
N PRO A 48 -7.78 -0.04 -13.10
CA PRO A 48 -8.79 -1.03 -12.71
C PRO A 48 -10.07 -0.96 -13.56
N HIS A 49 -10.39 0.21 -14.13
CA HIS A 49 -11.61 0.45 -14.89
C HIS A 49 -11.38 0.46 -16.40
N LYS A 50 -10.26 1.03 -16.85
CA LYS A 50 -9.96 1.22 -18.29
C LYS A 50 -9.14 0.08 -18.89
N ALA A 51 -8.43 -0.69 -18.08
CA ALA A 51 -7.60 -1.80 -18.53
C ALA A 51 -7.61 -2.96 -17.49
N PRO A 52 -8.78 -3.54 -17.19
CA PRO A 52 -8.91 -4.55 -16.13
C PRO A 52 -8.06 -5.81 -16.37
N GLU A 53 -7.83 -6.22 -17.62
CA GLU A 53 -6.95 -7.35 -17.95
C GLU A 53 -5.49 -7.05 -17.59
N ALA A 54 -5.03 -5.82 -17.84
CA ALA A 54 -3.71 -5.37 -17.41
C ALA A 54 -3.65 -5.27 -15.88
N PHE A 55 -4.69 -4.73 -15.24
CA PHE A 55 -4.77 -4.61 -13.79
C PHE A 55 -4.67 -5.98 -13.09
N LYS A 56 -5.34 -7.02 -13.59
CA LYS A 56 -5.26 -8.39 -13.05
C LYS A 56 -3.84 -8.95 -12.98
N GLN A 57 -2.95 -8.53 -13.88
CA GLN A 57 -1.53 -8.93 -13.84
C GLN A 57 -0.80 -8.36 -12.60
N PHE A 58 -1.26 -7.22 -12.09
CA PHE A 58 -0.74 -6.57 -10.88
C PHE A 58 -1.40 -7.09 -9.60
N GLU A 59 -2.67 -7.51 -9.65
CA GLU A 59 -3.40 -8.05 -8.49
C GLU A 59 -2.75 -9.34 -7.94
N GLY A 60 -2.21 -10.18 -8.82
CA GLY A 60 -1.78 -11.54 -8.49
C GLY A 60 -0.38 -11.68 -7.88
N LYS A 61 0.51 -10.68 -7.99
CA LYS A 61 1.94 -10.91 -7.72
C LYS A 61 2.46 -10.50 -6.34
N TRP A 62 1.90 -9.46 -5.70
CA TRP A 62 2.55 -8.91 -4.48
C TRP A 62 1.59 -8.45 -3.38
N GLU A 63 0.42 -7.91 -3.70
CA GLU A 63 -0.34 -7.16 -2.70
C GLU A 63 -1.87 -7.41 -2.68
N LYS A 64 -2.43 -8.14 -3.66
CA LYS A 64 -3.90 -8.31 -3.82
C LYS A 64 -4.65 -6.96 -3.80
N ASN A 65 -4.05 -5.95 -4.42
CA ASN A 65 -4.61 -4.60 -4.45
C ASN A 65 -5.87 -4.60 -5.33
N LYS A 66 -6.96 -4.03 -4.81
CA LYS A 66 -8.23 -3.91 -5.55
C LYS A 66 -8.29 -2.65 -6.41
N SER A 67 -7.41 -1.69 -6.14
CA SER A 67 -7.26 -0.44 -6.88
C SER A 67 -5.94 0.24 -6.50
N TYR A 68 -5.57 1.27 -7.27
CA TYR A 68 -4.60 2.27 -6.84
C TYR A 68 -5.33 3.48 -6.27
N VAL A 69 -4.72 4.14 -5.30
CA VAL A 69 -5.25 5.37 -4.68
C VAL A 69 -4.21 6.47 -4.72
N LYS A 70 -4.68 7.72 -4.68
CA LYS A 70 -3.78 8.87 -4.58
C LYS A 70 -3.18 8.90 -3.17
N VAL A 71 -1.87 9.11 -3.11
CA VAL A 71 -1.12 9.34 -1.86
C VAL A 71 -0.29 10.61 -1.99
N THR A 72 0.16 11.10 -0.85
CA THR A 72 1.04 12.24 -0.65
C THR A 72 2.23 11.80 0.20
N ASP A 73 3.27 12.63 0.24
CA ASP A 73 4.43 12.37 1.09
C ASP A 73 4.04 12.21 2.58
N LYS A 74 3.06 12.99 3.06
CA LYS A 74 2.55 12.94 4.45
C LYS A 74 2.00 11.58 4.85
N ASP A 75 1.43 10.82 3.92
CA ASP A 75 0.88 9.49 4.23
C ASP A 75 1.96 8.52 4.75
N TYR A 76 3.24 8.82 4.51
CA TYR A 76 4.39 8.02 4.93
C TYR A 76 5.10 8.57 6.18
N ASP A 77 4.58 9.62 6.82
CA ASP A 77 5.16 10.19 8.05
C ASP A 77 5.23 9.17 9.18
N TYR A 78 4.21 8.32 9.34
CA TYR A 78 4.19 7.28 10.37
C TYR A 78 5.38 6.31 10.25
N ILE A 79 5.69 5.87 9.03
CA ILE A 79 6.84 4.99 8.78
C ILE A 79 8.15 5.72 9.07
N ARG A 80 8.26 7.00 8.69
CA ARG A 80 9.45 7.82 9.01
C ARG A 80 9.63 7.99 10.52
N GLN A 81 8.57 8.19 11.28
CA GLN A 81 8.64 8.30 12.73
C GLN A 81 9.13 7.01 13.37
N ILE A 82 8.62 5.85 12.92
CA ILE A 82 9.12 4.54 13.38
C ILE A 82 10.62 4.40 13.06
N ALA A 83 11.02 4.71 11.83
CA ALA A 83 12.42 4.60 11.43
C ALA A 83 13.36 5.46 12.29
N LYS A 84 12.95 6.70 12.61
CA LYS A 84 13.67 7.60 13.54
C LYS A 84 13.76 7.01 14.94
N SER A 85 12.64 6.55 15.50
CA SER A 85 12.59 5.94 16.85
C SER A 85 13.45 4.69 16.96
N LEU A 86 13.67 3.99 15.84
CA LEU A 86 14.54 2.81 15.74
C LEU A 86 16.00 3.14 15.35
N GLY A 87 16.37 4.42 15.21
CA GLY A 87 17.71 4.86 14.82
C GLY A 87 18.14 4.40 13.42
N LYS A 88 17.19 4.26 12.48
CA LYS A 88 17.46 3.85 11.10
C LYS A 88 17.68 5.02 10.14
N ILE A 89 17.20 6.20 10.52
CA ILE A 89 17.40 7.50 9.86
C ILE A 89 17.46 8.61 10.91
#